data_AF-W2T775-F1
#
_entry.id   AF-W2T775-F1
#
_cell.length_a   1.000
_cell.length_b   1.000
_cell.length_c   1.000
_cell.angle_alpha   90.00
_cell.angle_beta   90.00
_cell.angle_gamma   90.00
#
_symmetry.space_group_name_H-M   'P 1'
#
loop_
_entity.id
_entity.type
_entity.pdbx_description
1 polymer ?
#
loop_
_entity_poly.entity_id
_entity_poly.type
_entity_poly.pdbx_seq_one_letter_code
_entity_poly.pdbx_strand_id
1 'polypeptide(L)'
;MVHLSKKKAGKLSGGEKRKLCLAMAFIGGSELVMLDEPTAGLDPQSRVIVKKLIETKKKDRAIVLTTHYLDEAEAMGNFMYIMYMGTCMCSGTSNFLKARFAPGIILNLVFSQNVSKEVVDAAVQNKKESLKVDSFGLSMNALEEAFLKIGEIGEKASSHEKPRAFFQDPTIMDLRKGFCERILQQIFYIWFQKVHNARRNISLITNQIIFPLALAILIGWKAGNSTRSEITSVEDPDMSLNRIKRGRFLIFDAFNSTDKVELIEKALEKYPNIEVNVLLFSP
;
A
#
# COMPACT_ATOMS: atom_id res chain seq x y z
N MET A 1 20.82 -21.89 -6.02
CA MET A 1 19.46 -21.27 -5.89
C MET A 1 18.31 -22.28 -5.73
N VAL A 2 18.48 -23.58 -6.00
CA VAL A 2 17.38 -24.58 -5.96
C VAL A 2 16.73 -24.73 -4.56
N HIS A 3 17.48 -24.57 -3.48
CA HIS A 3 16.96 -24.68 -2.11
C HIS A 3 15.91 -23.60 -1.74
N LEU A 4 15.92 -22.45 -2.42
CA LEU A 4 14.96 -21.36 -2.15
C LEU A 4 13.62 -21.56 -2.85
N SER A 5 13.56 -22.37 -3.93
CA SER A 5 12.33 -22.59 -4.71
C SER A 5 11.19 -23.20 -3.89
N LYS A 6 11.52 -23.98 -2.85
CA LYS A 6 10.55 -24.62 -1.95
C LYS A 6 10.15 -23.74 -0.76
N LYS A 7 10.83 -22.61 -0.52
CA LYS A 7 10.50 -21.70 0.58
C LYS A 7 9.39 -20.74 0.16
N LYS A 8 8.39 -20.56 1.04
CA LYS A 8 7.35 -19.54 0.85
C LYS A 8 7.97 -18.14 0.87
N ALA A 9 7.48 -17.23 0.02
CA ALA A 9 7.98 -15.85 -0.08
C ALA A 9 8.05 -15.11 1.28
N GLY A 10 7.10 -15.39 2.20
CA GLY A 10 7.11 -14.80 3.54
C GLY A 10 8.33 -15.20 4.40
N LYS A 11 8.91 -16.38 4.17
CA LYS A 11 10.07 -16.93 4.90
C LYS A 11 11.42 -16.61 4.25
N LEU A 12 11.43 -15.84 3.16
CA LEU A 12 12.66 -15.38 2.51
C LEU A 12 13.30 -14.25 3.34
N SER A 13 14.64 -14.17 3.31
CA SER A 13 15.37 -13.03 3.89
C SER A 13 15.06 -11.74 3.14
N GLY A 14 15.40 -10.57 3.71
CA GLY A 14 15.19 -9.27 3.06
C GLY A 14 15.81 -9.22 1.65
N GLY A 15 17.07 -9.65 1.52
CA GLY A 15 17.75 -9.66 0.22
C GLY A 15 17.20 -10.70 -0.76
N GLU A 16 16.71 -11.84 -0.27
CA GLU A 16 16.02 -12.83 -1.11
C GLU A 16 14.68 -12.32 -1.63
N LYS A 17 13.91 -11.60 -0.79
CA LYS A 17 12.67 -10.93 -1.21
C LYS A 17 12.95 -9.89 -2.29
N ARG A 18 14.02 -9.11 -2.16
CA ARG A 18 14.40 -8.11 -3.17
C ARG A 18 14.77 -8.76 -4.51
N LYS A 19 15.53 -9.86 -4.48
CA LYS A 19 15.82 -10.68 -5.68
C LYS A 19 14.55 -11.26 -6.31
N LEU A 20 13.59 -11.70 -5.50
CA LEU A 20 12.30 -12.17 -5.99
C LEU A 20 11.50 -11.02 -6.65
N CYS A 21 11.43 -9.84 -6.03
CA CYS A 21 10.79 -8.67 -6.62
C CYS A 21 11.42 -8.28 -7.96
N LEU A 22 12.74 -8.28 -8.04
CA LEU A 22 13.46 -8.01 -9.28
C LEU A 22 13.14 -9.05 -10.36
N ALA A 23 13.10 -10.34 -10.01
CA ALA A 23 12.74 -11.40 -10.93
C ALA A 23 11.29 -11.24 -11.45
N MET A 24 10.35 -10.86 -10.58
CA MET A 24 8.97 -10.57 -10.97
C MET A 24 8.87 -9.38 -11.92
N ALA A 25 9.71 -8.36 -11.78
CA ALA A 25 9.73 -7.22 -12.70
C ALA A 25 10.13 -7.62 -14.13
N PHE A 26 11.02 -8.61 -14.28
CA PHE A 26 11.50 -9.04 -15.60
C PHE A 26 10.63 -10.12 -16.27
N ILE A 27 9.86 -10.91 -15.50
CA ILE A 27 9.13 -12.08 -16.03
C ILE A 27 8.04 -11.71 -17.04
N GLY A 28 7.42 -10.53 -16.89
CA GLY A 28 6.29 -10.10 -17.70
C GLY A 28 6.65 -9.59 -19.11
N GLY A 29 7.92 -9.69 -19.53
CA GLY A 29 8.33 -9.27 -20.87
C GLY A 29 8.19 -7.77 -21.15
N SER A 30 8.10 -6.92 -20.12
CA SER A 30 7.90 -5.47 -20.29
C SER A 30 9.04 -4.81 -21.08
N GLU A 31 8.67 -3.94 -22.02
CA GLU A 31 9.58 -3.09 -22.81
C GLU A 31 10.24 -2.00 -21.94
N LEU A 32 9.57 -1.58 -20.87
CA LEU A 32 10.06 -0.62 -19.88
C LEU A 32 9.99 -1.21 -18.47
N VAL A 33 11.11 -1.20 -17.75
CA VAL A 33 11.17 -1.65 -16.36
C VAL A 33 11.73 -0.52 -15.49
N MET A 34 10.99 -0.12 -14.47
CA MET A 34 11.43 0.85 -13.46
C MET A 34 11.88 0.10 -12.20
N LEU A 35 13.10 0.39 -11.73
CA LEU A 35 13.71 -0.26 -10.59
C LEU A 35 14.10 0.79 -9.55
N ASP A 36 13.46 0.73 -8.38
CA ASP A 36 13.82 1.60 -7.27
C ASP A 36 14.84 0.92 -6.35
N GLU A 37 16.07 1.42 -6.32
CA GLU A 37 17.15 0.94 -5.44
C GLU A 37 17.32 -0.60 -5.46
N PRO A 38 17.56 -1.24 -6.63
CA PRO A 38 17.46 -2.69 -6.77
C PRO A 38 18.51 -3.49 -5.95
N THR A 39 19.60 -2.84 -5.56
CA THR A 39 20.76 -3.40 -4.84
C THR A 39 20.75 -3.10 -3.35
N ALA A 40 19.85 -2.23 -2.87
CA ALA A 40 19.79 -1.81 -1.48
C ALA A 40 19.50 -3.00 -0.53
N GLY A 41 20.31 -3.11 0.53
CA GLY A 41 20.18 -4.21 1.51
C GLY A 41 20.61 -5.59 1.01
N LEU A 42 21.29 -5.67 -0.15
CA LEU A 42 21.92 -6.91 -0.63
C LEU A 42 23.38 -7.01 -0.17
N ASP A 43 23.81 -8.23 0.11
CA ASP A 43 25.21 -8.58 0.33
C ASP A 43 26.05 -8.36 -0.95
N PRO A 44 27.38 -8.16 -0.84
CA PRO A 44 28.23 -7.86 -1.99
C PRO A 44 28.11 -8.86 -3.15
N GLN A 45 27.99 -10.16 -2.84
CA GLN A 45 27.86 -11.19 -3.87
C GLN A 45 26.50 -11.10 -4.59
N SER A 46 25.41 -10.90 -3.85
CA SER A 46 24.08 -10.68 -4.42
C SER A 46 24.01 -9.43 -5.31
N ARG A 47 24.70 -8.34 -4.95
CA ARG A 47 24.76 -7.13 -5.79
C ARG A 47 25.38 -7.42 -7.15
N VAL A 48 26.48 -8.19 -7.20
CA VAL A 48 27.12 -8.58 -8.46
C VAL A 48 26.16 -9.40 -9.35
N ILE A 49 25.39 -10.30 -8.75
CA ILE A 49 24.40 -11.11 -9.48
C ILE A 49 23.30 -10.21 -10.07
N VAL A 50 22.76 -9.28 -9.28
CA VAL A 50 21.74 -8.32 -9.72
C VAL A 50 22.27 -7.43 -10.84
N LYS A 51 23.48 -6.89 -10.71
CA LYS A 51 24.13 -6.09 -11.75
C LYS A 51 24.24 -6.87 -13.06
N LYS A 52 24.72 -8.12 -13.03
CA LYS A 52 24.80 -8.98 -14.22
C LYS A 52 23.43 -9.25 -14.85
N LEU A 53 22.39 -9.42 -14.04
CA LEU A 53 21.03 -9.61 -14.53
C LEU A 53 20.52 -8.36 -15.27
N ILE A 54 20.69 -7.18 -14.67
CA ILE A 54 20.30 -5.90 -15.29
C ILE A 54 21.09 -5.69 -16.60
N GLU A 55 22.40 -5.95 -16.59
CA GLU A 55 23.26 -5.84 -17.77
C GLU A 55 22.84 -6.77 -18.91
N THR A 56 22.37 -7.98 -18.59
CA THR A 56 21.88 -8.92 -19.59
C THR A 56 20.52 -8.48 -20.13
N LYS A 57 19.63 -7.99 -19.25
CA LYS A 57 18.26 -7.63 -19.62
C LYS A 57 18.15 -6.28 -20.32
N LYS A 58 19.04 -5.33 -20.06
CA LYS A 58 19.02 -4.00 -20.71
C LYS A 58 19.22 -4.04 -22.23
N LYS A 59 19.70 -5.16 -22.79
CA LYS A 59 19.85 -5.34 -24.25
C LYS A 59 18.51 -5.41 -24.97
N ASP A 60 17.50 -5.97 -24.32
CA ASP A 60 16.20 -6.27 -24.95
C ASP A 60 15.09 -5.29 -24.53
N ARG A 61 15.37 -4.36 -23.61
CA ARG A 61 14.36 -3.46 -23.02
C ARG A 61 14.98 -2.21 -22.40
N ALA A 62 14.16 -1.17 -22.23
CA ALA A 62 14.52 0.02 -21.48
C ALA A 62 14.42 -0.23 -19.96
N ILE A 63 15.44 0.19 -19.22
CA ILE A 63 15.47 0.08 -17.76
C ILE A 63 15.78 1.45 -17.18
N VAL A 64 14.89 1.95 -16.31
CA VAL A 64 15.12 3.14 -15.51
C VAL A 64 15.41 2.67 -14.09
N LEU A 65 16.57 3.04 -13.56
CA LEU A 65 16.97 2.66 -12.20
C LEU A 65 17.32 3.90 -11.38
N THR A 66 16.94 3.89 -10.11
CA THR A 66 17.41 4.84 -9.11
C THR A 66 18.43 4.14 -8.22
N THR A 67 19.51 4.86 -7.89
CA THR A 67 20.52 4.39 -6.94
C THR A 67 21.19 5.58 -6.29
N HIS A 68 21.44 5.46 -4.99
CA HIS A 68 22.29 6.36 -4.22
C HIS A 68 23.79 6.00 -4.34
N TYR A 69 24.11 4.84 -4.92
CA TYR A 69 25.49 4.42 -5.13
C TYR A 69 25.98 4.83 -6.53
N LEU A 70 26.88 5.81 -6.59
CA LEU A 70 27.40 6.34 -7.86
C LEU A 70 28.20 5.28 -8.65
N ASP A 71 28.88 4.37 -7.98
CA ASP A 71 29.55 3.22 -8.62
C ASP A 71 28.57 2.30 -9.36
N GLU A 72 27.35 2.20 -8.86
CA GLU A 72 26.30 1.40 -9.48
C GLU A 72 25.69 2.11 -10.68
N ALA A 73 25.45 3.42 -10.54
CA ALA A 73 24.98 4.28 -11.63
C ALA A 73 25.98 4.28 -12.79
N GLU A 74 27.28 4.39 -12.49
CA GLU A 74 28.33 4.34 -13.50
C GLU A 74 28.45 2.97 -14.17
N ALA A 75 28.40 1.87 -13.38
CA ALA A 75 28.58 0.54 -13.93
C ALA A 75 27.41 0.07 -14.82
N MET A 76 26.17 0.43 -14.45
CA MET A 76 24.97 -0.05 -15.16
C MET A 76 24.38 0.99 -16.12
N GLY A 77 24.55 2.27 -15.83
CA GLY A 77 23.89 3.38 -16.51
C GLY A 77 24.55 3.75 -17.84
N ASN A 78 23.77 3.70 -18.91
CA ASN A 78 24.18 4.28 -20.20
C ASN A 78 24.06 5.81 -20.20
N PHE A 79 23.06 6.32 -19.52
CA PHE A 79 22.74 7.74 -19.40
C PHE A 79 22.21 8.00 -17.99
N MET A 80 22.65 9.10 -17.37
CA MET A 80 22.34 9.44 -15.99
C MET A 80 21.61 10.77 -15.92
N TYR A 81 20.72 10.88 -14.94
CA TYR A 81 20.04 12.10 -14.54
C TYR A 81 20.37 12.35 -13.07
N ILE A 82 20.89 13.53 -12.76
CA ILE A 82 21.15 13.94 -11.37
C ILE A 82 20.04 14.90 -10.96
N MET A 83 19.29 14.48 -9.95
CA MET A 83 18.18 15.24 -9.39
C MET A 83 18.58 15.90 -8.07
N TYR A 84 18.11 17.12 -7.85
CA TYR A 84 18.27 17.86 -6.59
C TYR A 84 16.97 18.62 -6.31
N MET A 85 16.41 18.46 -5.10
CA MET A 85 15.18 19.13 -4.66
C MET A 85 14.03 19.09 -5.69
N GLY A 86 13.79 17.91 -6.28
CA GLY A 86 12.73 17.70 -7.27
C GLY A 86 13.01 18.24 -8.68
N THR A 87 14.18 18.83 -8.91
CA THR A 87 14.59 19.36 -10.22
C THR A 87 15.72 18.52 -10.81
N CYS A 88 15.68 18.27 -12.12
CA CYS A 88 16.79 17.65 -12.83
C CYS A 88 17.88 18.70 -13.07
N MET A 89 19.03 18.56 -12.42
CA MET A 89 20.13 19.53 -12.48
C MET A 89 21.00 19.31 -13.70
N CYS A 90 21.30 18.06 -14.00
CA CYS A 90 22.07 17.70 -15.18
C CYS A 90 21.70 16.31 -15.67
N SER A 91 22.04 16.07 -16.93
CA SER A 91 21.85 14.79 -17.57
C SER A 91 22.98 14.52 -18.57
N GLY A 92 23.33 13.26 -18.76
CA GLY A 92 24.42 12.88 -19.67
C GLY A 92 24.99 11.50 -19.39
N THR A 93 25.95 11.08 -20.21
CA THR A 93 26.74 9.87 -19.95
C THR A 93 27.72 10.11 -18.79
N SER A 94 28.23 9.04 -18.16
CA SER A 94 29.25 9.16 -17.09
C SER A 94 30.43 10.03 -17.54
N ASN A 95 30.96 9.75 -18.73
CA ASN A 95 32.11 10.48 -19.27
C ASN A 95 31.80 11.96 -19.48
N PHE A 96 30.61 12.29 -19.97
CA PHE A 96 30.19 13.68 -20.14
C PHE A 96 30.10 14.41 -18.80
N LEU A 97 29.48 13.80 -17.79
CA LEU A 97 29.33 14.40 -16.47
C LEU A 97 30.69 14.60 -15.78
N LYS A 98 31.59 13.61 -15.88
CA LYS A 98 32.96 13.72 -15.39
C LYS A 98 33.72 14.85 -16.07
N ALA A 99 33.72 14.90 -17.40
CA ALA A 99 34.42 15.95 -18.14
C ALA A 99 33.86 17.36 -17.85
N ARG A 100 32.54 17.47 -17.63
CA ARG A 100 31.88 18.76 -17.40
C ARG A 100 32.04 19.27 -15.97
N PHE A 101 31.88 18.39 -14.98
CA PHE A 101 31.74 18.79 -13.58
C PHE A 101 32.92 18.38 -12.70
N ALA A 102 33.73 17.40 -13.11
CA ALA A 102 35.01 17.06 -12.46
C ALA A 102 36.19 17.32 -13.43
N PRO A 103 36.41 18.58 -13.87
CA PRO A 103 37.59 18.91 -14.66
C PRO A 103 38.84 18.78 -13.77
N GLY A 104 39.59 17.70 -13.96
CA GLY A 104 40.81 17.39 -13.22
C GLY A 104 41.62 16.30 -13.92
N ILE A 105 42.92 16.21 -13.61
CA ILE A 105 43.79 15.15 -14.12
C ILE A 105 43.82 14.03 -13.08
N ILE A 106 43.38 12.83 -13.48
CA ILE A 106 43.52 11.63 -12.66
C ILE A 106 44.91 11.04 -12.93
N LEU A 107 45.79 11.06 -11.92
CA LEU A 107 47.12 10.47 -11.99
C LEU A 107 47.12 9.11 -11.28
N ASN A 108 47.29 8.04 -12.07
CA ASN A 108 47.53 6.71 -11.52
C ASN A 108 49.03 6.51 -11.29
N LEU A 109 49.46 6.56 -10.03
CA LEU A 109 50.85 6.34 -9.63
C LEU A 109 51.03 4.89 -9.20
N VAL A 110 51.85 4.15 -9.95
CA VAL A 110 52.25 2.79 -9.58
C VAL A 110 53.65 2.86 -9.00
N PHE A 111 53.80 2.50 -7.73
CA PHE A 111 55.09 2.50 -7.04
C PHE A 111 55.72 1.11 -7.11
N SER A 112 57.04 1.07 -7.37
CA SER A 112 57.83 -0.17 -7.44
C SER A 112 58.01 -0.84 -6.06
N GLN A 113 57.80 -0.08 -4.98
CA GLN A 113 57.88 -0.55 -3.60
C GLN A 113 56.58 -0.21 -2.86
N ASN A 114 56.32 -0.91 -1.76
CA ASN A 114 55.13 -0.70 -0.94
C ASN A 114 55.31 0.61 -0.13
N VAL A 115 54.89 1.74 -0.71
CA VAL A 115 54.97 3.05 -0.06
C VAL A 115 53.68 3.32 0.70
N SER A 116 53.79 3.77 1.96
CA SER A 116 52.61 4.15 2.76
C SER A 116 51.96 5.43 2.20
N LYS A 117 50.62 5.50 2.30
CA LYS A 117 49.82 6.61 1.78
C LYS A 117 50.26 7.98 2.33
N GLU A 118 50.60 8.02 3.61
CA GLU A 118 51.06 9.22 4.32
C GLU A 118 52.31 9.84 3.69
N VAL A 119 53.25 9.01 3.21
CA VAL A 119 54.50 9.47 2.57
C VAL A 119 54.21 10.07 1.20
N VAL A 120 53.27 9.47 0.46
CA VAL A 120 52.85 9.99 -0.85
C VAL A 120 52.14 11.33 -0.69
N ASP A 121 51.20 11.43 0.26
CA ASP A 121 50.47 12.66 0.53
C ASP A 121 51.40 13.80 0.96
N ALA A 122 52.38 13.51 1.84
CA ALA A 122 53.40 14.49 2.24
C ALA A 122 54.27 14.95 1.06
N ALA A 123 54.65 14.04 0.16
CA ALA A 123 55.45 14.37 -1.01
C ALA A 123 54.68 15.24 -2.02
N VAL A 124 53.39 14.96 -2.23
CA VAL A 124 52.52 15.76 -3.10
C VAL A 124 52.25 17.13 -2.47
N GLN A 125 52.01 17.20 -1.15
CA GLN A 125 51.81 18.46 -0.43
C GLN A 125 53.03 19.38 -0.56
N ASN A 126 54.23 18.85 -0.42
CA ASN A 126 55.48 19.62 -0.56
C ASN A 126 55.69 20.18 -1.98
N LYS A 127 55.13 19.53 -3.00
CA LYS A 127 55.19 19.98 -4.41
C LYS A 127 53.92 20.69 -4.89
N LYS A 128 52.97 20.95 -4.00
CA LYS A 128 51.67 21.53 -4.34
C LYS A 128 51.80 22.91 -4.99
N GLU A 129 52.63 23.77 -4.41
CA GLU A 129 52.86 25.14 -4.91
C GLU A 129 53.63 25.14 -6.23
N SER A 130 54.61 24.25 -6.40
CA SER A 130 55.40 24.18 -7.62
C SER A 130 54.61 23.64 -8.81
N LEU A 131 53.65 22.74 -8.55
CA LEU A 131 52.77 22.15 -9.56
C LEU A 131 51.48 22.97 -9.78
N LYS A 132 51.24 24.06 -9.03
CA LYS A 132 50.00 24.86 -9.06
C LYS A 132 48.74 23.99 -8.89
N VAL A 133 48.78 23.05 -7.95
CA VAL A 133 47.66 22.14 -7.66
C VAL A 133 46.78 22.76 -6.58
N ASP A 134 45.51 23.01 -6.88
CA ASP A 134 44.56 23.58 -5.90
C ASP A 134 44.16 22.56 -4.82
N SER A 135 43.92 21.31 -5.22
CA SER A 135 43.55 20.20 -4.33
C SER A 135 44.00 18.86 -4.91
N PHE A 136 44.35 17.91 -4.04
CA PHE A 136 44.55 16.51 -4.41
C PHE A 136 43.84 15.62 -3.38
N GLY A 137 43.44 14.42 -3.80
CA GLY A 137 42.76 13.47 -2.93
C GLY A 137 43.01 12.04 -3.38
N LEU A 138 43.11 11.13 -2.41
CA LEU A 138 43.16 9.70 -2.65
C LEU A 138 41.73 9.20 -2.89
N SER A 139 41.37 9.00 -4.15
CA SER A 139 40.21 8.22 -4.58
C SER A 139 38.85 8.78 -4.14
N MET A 140 38.49 9.97 -4.60
CA MET A 140 37.08 10.20 -4.94
C MET A 140 36.89 9.78 -6.40
N ASN A 141 35.83 9.03 -6.69
CA ASN A 141 35.50 8.75 -8.09
C ASN A 141 35.14 10.09 -8.74
N ALA A 142 35.62 10.36 -9.96
CA ALA A 142 35.34 11.63 -10.65
C ALA A 142 33.83 11.93 -10.79
N LEU A 143 32.98 10.91 -10.68
CA LEU A 143 31.53 11.06 -10.66
C LEU A 143 31.00 11.57 -9.31
N GLU A 144 31.62 11.21 -8.19
CA GLU A 144 31.30 11.74 -6.86
C GLU A 144 31.65 13.22 -6.76
N GLU A 145 32.82 13.60 -7.27
CA GLU A 145 33.21 15.02 -7.35
C GLU A 145 32.22 15.82 -8.21
N ALA A 146 31.87 15.27 -9.38
CA ALA A 146 30.84 15.86 -10.24
C ALA A 146 29.52 16.04 -9.49
N PHE A 147 29.07 15.00 -8.77
CA PHE A 147 27.83 15.01 -7.99
C PHE A 147 27.84 16.07 -6.88
N LEU A 148 28.94 16.18 -6.12
CA LEU A 148 29.11 17.19 -5.08
C LEU A 148 29.05 18.61 -5.66
N LYS A 149 29.76 18.86 -6.76
CA LYS A 149 29.77 20.17 -7.42
C LYS A 149 28.39 20.55 -7.95
N ILE A 150 27.62 19.59 -8.46
CA ILE A 150 26.23 19.81 -8.89
C ILE A 150 25.35 20.16 -7.69
N GLY A 151 25.57 19.53 -6.53
CA GLY A 151 24.88 19.88 -5.28
C GLY A 151 25.14 21.34 -4.88
N GLU A 152 26.39 21.79 -4.92
CA GLU A 152 26.75 23.19 -4.62
C GLU A 152 26.11 24.18 -5.60
N ILE A 153 26.06 23.82 -6.90
CA ILE A 153 25.38 24.63 -7.92
C ILE A 153 23.87 24.67 -7.63
N GLY A 154 23.29 23.56 -7.18
CA GLY A 154 21.88 23.47 -6.80
C GLY A 154 21.51 24.37 -5.64
N GLU A 155 22.34 24.42 -4.59
CA GLU A 155 22.14 25.36 -3.48
C GLU A 155 22.17 26.81 -3.97
N LYS A 156 23.14 27.17 -4.83
CA LYS A 156 23.26 28.51 -5.41
C LYS A 156 22.14 28.86 -6.39
N ALA A 157 21.59 27.89 -7.12
CA ALA A 157 20.52 28.11 -8.09
C ALA A 157 19.12 28.18 -7.43
N SER A 158 18.94 27.47 -6.30
CA SER A 158 17.69 27.44 -5.55
C SER A 158 17.27 28.80 -4.97
N SER A 159 18.20 29.77 -4.90
CA SER A 159 17.91 31.14 -4.51
C SER A 159 17.39 32.02 -5.66
N HIS A 160 17.50 31.60 -6.93
CA HIS A 160 17.23 32.49 -8.08
C HIS A 160 16.39 31.96 -9.26
N GLU A 161 16.07 30.67 -9.40
CA GLU A 161 15.26 30.23 -10.55
C GLU A 161 14.12 29.24 -10.23
N LYS A 162 12.97 29.48 -10.88
CA LYS A 162 11.86 28.52 -10.95
C LYS A 162 12.31 27.27 -11.74
N PRO A 163 11.91 26.07 -11.31
CA PRO A 163 12.29 24.84 -12.01
C PRO A 163 11.73 24.85 -13.44
N ARG A 164 12.60 24.69 -14.45
CA ARG A 164 12.17 24.41 -15.82
C ARG A 164 11.46 23.06 -15.83
N ALA A 165 10.19 23.07 -16.19
CA ALA A 165 9.36 21.88 -16.30
C ALA A 165 9.86 21.02 -17.49
N PHE A 166 10.80 20.11 -17.23
CA PHE A 166 11.35 19.19 -18.23
C PHE A 166 10.37 18.06 -18.61
N PHE A 167 9.25 17.92 -17.88
CA PHE A 167 8.28 16.82 -18.02
C PHE A 167 6.88 17.25 -18.49
N GLN A 168 6.70 18.46 -19.01
CA GLN A 168 5.43 18.85 -19.65
C GLN A 168 5.44 18.46 -21.12
N ASP A 169 5.38 17.17 -21.39
CA ASP A 169 4.97 16.68 -22.71
C ASP A 169 3.48 16.30 -22.60
N PRO A 170 2.54 17.04 -23.26
CA PRO A 170 1.10 16.80 -23.15
C PRO A 170 0.63 15.54 -23.89
N THR A 171 1.54 14.75 -24.46
CA THR A 171 1.27 13.44 -25.07
C THR A 171 1.20 12.34 -24.01
N ILE A 172 0.35 12.52 -22.99
CA ILE A 172 -0.05 11.40 -22.13
C ILE A 172 -0.89 10.46 -22.99
N MET A 173 -0.27 9.33 -23.31
CA MET A 173 -0.82 8.24 -24.11
C MET A 173 -2.25 7.89 -23.72
N ASP A 174 -3.11 7.88 -24.74
CA ASP A 174 -4.44 7.31 -24.74
C ASP A 174 -4.36 5.79 -24.46
N LEU A 175 -4.33 5.43 -23.17
CA LEU A 175 -4.22 4.06 -22.64
C LEU A 175 -5.55 3.28 -22.71
N ARG A 176 -6.41 3.61 -23.71
CA ARG A 176 -7.81 3.17 -23.73
C ARG A 176 -8.04 1.88 -24.51
N LYS A 177 -7.07 1.37 -25.26
CA LYS A 177 -7.21 0.10 -26.01
C LYS A 177 -6.78 -1.10 -25.16
N GLY A 178 -7.75 -1.95 -24.82
CA GLY A 178 -7.54 -3.22 -24.11
C GLY A 178 -7.76 -3.18 -22.59
N PHE A 179 -8.27 -2.07 -22.05
CA PHE A 179 -8.47 -1.87 -20.61
C PHE A 179 -9.50 -2.86 -20.03
N CYS A 180 -10.64 -3.08 -20.68
CA CYS A 180 -11.71 -3.93 -20.14
C CYS A 180 -11.33 -5.42 -20.03
N GLU A 181 -10.69 -5.99 -21.07
CA GLU A 181 -10.26 -7.38 -21.05
C GLU A 181 -9.17 -7.62 -20.00
N ARG A 182 -8.22 -6.67 -19.88
CA ARG A 182 -7.17 -6.72 -18.85
C ARG A 182 -7.72 -6.53 -17.45
N ILE A 183 -8.73 -5.67 -17.27
CA ILE A 183 -9.39 -5.48 -15.97
C ILE A 183 -10.09 -6.75 -15.51
N LEU A 184 -10.85 -7.41 -16.38
CA LEU A 184 -11.55 -8.64 -15.99
C LEU A 184 -10.55 -9.74 -15.61
N GLN A 185 -9.48 -9.89 -16.38
CA GLN A 185 -8.38 -10.80 -16.03
C GLN A 185 -7.71 -10.43 -14.71
N GLN A 186 -7.49 -9.12 -14.46
CA GLN A 186 -6.91 -8.64 -13.19
C GLN A 186 -7.84 -8.89 -12.01
N ILE A 187 -9.13 -8.60 -12.11
CA ILE A 187 -10.11 -8.84 -11.05
C ILE A 187 -10.18 -10.34 -10.74
N PHE A 188 -10.25 -11.18 -11.78
CA PHE A 188 -10.25 -12.62 -11.61
C PHE A 188 -8.98 -13.11 -10.92
N TYR A 189 -7.82 -12.62 -11.34
CA TYR A 189 -6.54 -12.96 -10.73
C TYR A 189 -6.46 -12.51 -9.27
N ILE A 190 -6.85 -11.28 -8.96
CA ILE A 190 -6.87 -10.74 -7.59
C ILE A 190 -7.82 -11.56 -6.72
N TRP A 191 -9.01 -11.89 -7.23
CA TRP A 191 -9.97 -12.73 -6.52
C TRP A 191 -9.42 -14.12 -6.27
N PHE A 192 -8.85 -14.76 -7.29
CA PHE A 192 -8.22 -16.07 -7.19
C PHE A 192 -7.05 -16.07 -6.20
N GLN A 193 -6.20 -15.04 -6.24
CA GLN A 193 -5.08 -14.87 -5.31
C GLN A 193 -5.58 -14.66 -3.88
N LYS A 194 -6.64 -13.85 -3.67
CA LYS A 194 -7.29 -13.67 -2.37
C LYS A 194 -7.89 -14.98 -1.86
N VAL A 195 -8.60 -15.74 -2.70
CA VAL A 195 -9.18 -17.04 -2.34
C VAL A 195 -8.09 -18.05 -1.99
N HIS A 196 -7.01 -18.12 -2.77
CA HIS A 196 -5.89 -19.02 -2.50
C HIS A 196 -5.16 -18.67 -1.18
N ASN A 197 -4.95 -17.38 -0.91
CA ASN A 197 -4.38 -16.91 0.35
C ASN A 197 -5.31 -17.15 1.54
N ALA A 198 -6.62 -16.93 1.37
CA ALA A 198 -7.62 -17.21 2.39
C ALA A 198 -7.67 -18.71 2.73
N ARG A 199 -7.67 -19.58 1.71
CA ARG A 199 -7.63 -21.04 1.90
C ARG A 199 -6.38 -21.51 2.65
N ARG A 200 -5.25 -20.81 2.53
CA ARG A 200 -4.02 -21.08 3.29
C ARG A 200 -4.07 -20.58 4.73
N ASN A 201 -4.92 -19.61 5.04
CA ASN A 201 -5.13 -19.05 6.39
C ASN A 201 -6.49 -19.51 6.97
N ILE A 202 -6.69 -20.82 7.02
CA ILE A 202 -7.93 -21.45 7.50
C ILE A 202 -8.33 -20.98 8.91
N SER A 203 -7.35 -20.70 9.78
CA SER A 203 -7.58 -20.22 11.14
C SER A 203 -8.29 -18.85 11.21
N LEU A 204 -8.06 -17.96 10.24
CA LEU A 204 -8.78 -16.69 10.17
C LEU A 204 -10.22 -16.89 9.67
N ILE A 205 -10.43 -17.78 8.70
CA ILE A 205 -11.76 -18.12 8.18
C ILE A 205 -12.61 -18.77 9.27
N THR A 206 -12.04 -19.72 10.02
CA THR A 206 -12.76 -20.39 11.12
C THR A 206 -13.19 -19.39 12.19
N ASN A 207 -12.31 -18.45 12.55
CA ASN A 207 -12.62 -17.47 13.60
C ASN A 207 -13.58 -16.37 13.14
N GLN A 208 -13.58 -15.98 11.86
CA GLN A 208 -14.41 -14.89 11.35
C GLN A 208 -15.75 -15.33 10.77
N ILE A 209 -15.87 -16.58 10.32
CA ILE A 209 -17.11 -17.09 9.69
C ILE A 209 -17.74 -18.18 10.53
N ILE A 210 -16.96 -19.19 10.92
CA ILE A 210 -17.52 -20.37 11.61
C ILE A 210 -17.92 -20.02 13.04
N PHE A 211 -17.11 -19.25 13.77
CA PHE A 211 -17.41 -18.88 15.14
C PHE A 211 -18.66 -17.98 15.28
N PRO A 212 -18.85 -16.89 14.49
CA PRO A 212 -20.08 -16.12 14.53
C PRO A 212 -21.31 -16.91 14.09
N LEU A 213 -21.17 -17.79 13.09
CA LEU A 213 -22.28 -18.64 12.64
C LEU A 213 -22.67 -19.65 13.72
N ALA A 214 -21.69 -20.28 14.37
CA ALA A 214 -21.92 -21.20 15.49
C ALA A 214 -22.57 -20.48 16.68
N LEU A 215 -22.12 -19.26 16.99
CA LEU A 215 -22.72 -18.42 18.05
C LEU A 215 -24.17 -18.06 17.72
N ALA A 216 -24.46 -17.67 16.48
CA ALA A 216 -25.82 -17.38 16.04
C ALA A 216 -26.75 -18.61 16.15
N ILE A 217 -26.25 -19.79 15.74
CA ILE A 217 -26.97 -21.06 15.89
C ILE A 217 -27.20 -21.39 17.38
N LEU A 218 -26.22 -21.17 18.25
CA LEU A 218 -26.32 -21.43 19.69
C LEU A 218 -27.36 -20.50 20.36
N ILE A 219 -27.35 -19.20 20.01
CA ILE A 219 -28.32 -18.22 20.49
C ILE A 219 -29.73 -18.62 20.02
N GLY A 220 -29.88 -19.00 18.75
CA GLY A 220 -31.14 -19.49 18.20
C GLY A 220 -31.65 -20.75 18.90
N TRP A 221 -30.77 -21.71 19.19
CA TRP A 221 -31.12 -22.94 19.90
C TRP A 221 -31.54 -22.68 21.35
N LYS A 222 -30.85 -21.78 22.06
CA LYS A 222 -31.20 -21.39 23.43
C LYS A 222 -32.54 -20.63 23.49
N ALA A 223 -32.78 -19.72 22.55
CA ALA A 223 -34.05 -19.00 22.44
C ALA A 223 -35.23 -19.93 22.07
N GLY A 224 -34.99 -20.91 21.19
CA GLY A 224 -35.99 -21.92 20.80
C GLY A 224 -36.31 -22.95 21.88
N ASN A 225 -35.37 -23.24 22.79
CA ASN A 225 -35.63 -24.13 23.94
C ASN A 225 -36.29 -23.41 25.12
N SER A 226 -36.02 -22.11 25.31
CA SER A 226 -36.66 -21.32 26.38
C SER A 226 -38.16 -21.11 26.17
N THR A 227 -38.61 -21.07 24.92
CA THR A 227 -40.03 -21.02 24.55
C THR A 227 -40.72 -22.39 24.62
N ARG A 228 -39.96 -23.49 24.66
CA ARG A 228 -40.50 -24.85 24.71
C ARG A 228 -40.76 -25.35 26.14
N SER A 229 -40.15 -24.72 27.15
CA SER A 229 -40.36 -25.04 28.57
C SER A 229 -41.54 -24.32 29.23
N GLU A 230 -42.17 -23.33 28.58
CA GLU A 230 -43.33 -22.60 29.13
C GLU A 230 -44.70 -23.11 28.61
N ILE A 231 -44.74 -24.15 27.76
CA ILE A 231 -46.00 -24.61 27.12
C ILE A 231 -46.60 -25.87 27.80
N THR A 232 -46.09 -26.32 28.95
CA THR A 232 -46.69 -27.44 29.70
C THR A 232 -47.32 -26.99 31.01
N SER A 233 -48.32 -26.10 30.94
CA SER A 233 -49.44 -26.01 31.89
C SER A 233 -50.48 -25.04 31.32
N VAL A 234 -51.38 -25.56 30.49
CA VAL A 234 -52.58 -24.85 30.06
C VAL A 234 -53.58 -24.93 31.21
N GLU A 235 -53.66 -23.89 32.04
CA GLU A 235 -54.91 -23.54 32.71
C GLU A 235 -55.66 -22.59 31.76
N ASP A 236 -56.93 -22.90 31.49
CA ASP A 236 -57.78 -22.08 30.62
C ASP A 236 -57.80 -20.62 31.10
N PRO A 237 -57.56 -19.63 30.22
CA PRO A 237 -57.55 -18.23 30.63
C PRO A 237 -58.99 -17.79 30.95
N ASP A 238 -59.23 -17.48 32.23
CA ASP A 238 -60.46 -16.84 32.71
C ASP A 238 -60.62 -15.45 32.04
N MET A 239 -61.62 -15.36 31.16
CA MET A 239 -61.95 -14.18 30.35
C MET A 239 -62.91 -13.21 31.06
N SER A 240 -63.04 -13.28 32.39
CA SER A 240 -63.88 -12.35 33.14
C SER A 240 -63.21 -10.98 33.33
N LEU A 241 -63.95 -9.90 33.04
CA LEU A 241 -63.49 -8.50 33.10
C LEU A 241 -63.12 -7.99 34.52
N ASN A 242 -63.22 -8.85 35.55
CA ASN A 242 -62.94 -8.53 36.94
C ASN A 242 -61.47 -8.17 37.24
N ARG A 243 -60.55 -8.48 36.32
CA ARG A 243 -59.10 -8.26 36.52
C ARG A 243 -58.61 -6.87 36.10
N ILE A 244 -59.43 -6.06 35.41
CA ILE A 244 -59.02 -4.73 34.96
C ILE A 244 -59.14 -3.73 36.12
N LYS A 245 -58.00 -3.41 36.75
CA LYS A 245 -57.98 -2.53 37.93
C LYS A 245 -58.30 -1.05 37.64
N ARG A 246 -58.14 -0.57 36.40
CA ARG A 246 -58.59 0.73 35.84
C ARG A 246 -58.18 0.81 34.37
N GLY A 247 -59.04 1.33 33.50
CA GLY A 247 -58.72 1.54 32.08
C GLY A 247 -59.73 2.47 31.42
N ARG A 248 -59.23 3.35 30.54
CA ARG A 248 -60.07 4.19 29.68
C ARG A 248 -60.18 3.53 28.32
N PHE A 249 -61.40 3.19 27.92
CA PHE A 249 -61.67 2.60 26.62
C PHE A 249 -62.44 3.60 25.78
N LEU A 250 -61.97 3.82 24.55
CA LEU A 250 -62.66 4.65 23.56
C LEU A 250 -63.34 3.71 22.58
N ILE A 251 -64.67 3.70 22.58
CA ILE A 251 -65.45 2.87 21.67
C ILE A 251 -65.99 3.79 20.58
N PHE A 252 -65.60 3.52 19.34
CA PHE A 252 -66.08 4.21 18.16
C PHE A 252 -67.29 3.45 17.61
N ASP A 253 -68.46 4.10 17.60
CA ASP A 253 -69.64 3.58 16.91
C ASP A 253 -70.08 4.56 15.82
N ALA A 254 -69.96 4.13 14.55
CA ALA A 254 -70.20 4.94 13.37
C ALA A 254 -71.66 4.95 12.90
N PHE A 255 -72.55 4.15 13.52
CA PHE A 255 -73.92 3.94 13.01
C PHE A 255 -75.03 4.47 13.93
N ASN A 256 -74.67 5.22 14.98
CA ASN A 256 -75.58 5.96 15.86
C ASN A 256 -76.87 5.19 16.25
N SER A 257 -76.70 3.91 16.62
CA SER A 257 -77.81 3.05 17.04
C SER A 257 -78.05 3.20 18.54
N THR A 258 -79.06 3.98 18.92
CA THR A 258 -79.41 4.30 20.32
C THR A 258 -79.56 3.08 21.22
N ASP A 259 -80.05 1.96 20.69
CA ASP A 259 -80.32 0.74 21.48
C ASP A 259 -79.04 0.05 21.99
N LYS A 260 -77.90 0.27 21.33
CA LYS A 260 -76.61 -0.31 21.76
C LYS A 260 -75.95 0.51 22.87
N VAL A 261 -76.23 1.81 22.92
CA VAL A 261 -75.71 2.70 23.96
C VAL A 261 -76.29 2.32 25.33
N GLU A 262 -77.60 2.01 25.39
CA GLU A 262 -78.27 1.63 26.64
C GLU A 262 -77.76 0.29 27.21
N LEU A 263 -77.38 -0.66 26.34
CA LEU A 263 -76.76 -1.93 26.74
C LEU A 263 -75.33 -1.74 27.28
N ILE A 264 -74.57 -0.80 26.72
CA ILE A 264 -73.22 -0.47 27.16
C ILE A 264 -73.27 0.26 28.50
N GLU A 265 -74.20 1.19 28.70
CA GLU A 265 -74.41 1.88 29.98
C GLU A 265 -74.80 0.90 31.11
N LYS A 266 -75.75 -0.02 30.86
CA LYS A 266 -76.10 -1.08 31.82
C LYS A 266 -74.93 -2.01 32.15
N ALA A 267 -74.05 -2.27 31.19
CA ALA A 267 -72.84 -3.04 31.43
C ALA A 267 -71.81 -2.26 32.28
N LEU A 268 -71.74 -0.94 32.11
CA LEU A 268 -70.83 -0.05 32.87
C LEU A 268 -71.28 0.19 34.31
N GLU A 269 -72.59 0.22 34.60
CA GLU A 269 -73.11 0.25 35.99
C GLU A 269 -72.64 -0.95 36.82
N LYS A 270 -72.47 -2.11 36.18
CA LYS A 270 -71.99 -3.33 36.83
C LYS A 270 -70.48 -3.30 37.14
N TYR A 271 -69.72 -2.39 36.52
CA TYR A 271 -68.26 -2.28 36.65
C TYR A 271 -67.82 -0.81 36.83
N PRO A 272 -67.97 -0.23 38.04
CA PRO A 272 -67.85 1.20 38.30
C PRO A 272 -66.43 1.79 38.18
N ASN A 273 -65.43 0.96 37.88
CA ASN A 273 -64.02 1.36 37.78
C ASN A 273 -63.54 1.62 36.33
N ILE A 274 -64.46 1.59 35.36
CA ILE A 274 -64.16 1.71 33.92
C ILE A 274 -64.81 3.00 33.39
N GLU A 275 -64.01 3.92 32.87
CA GLU A 275 -64.47 5.13 32.17
C GLU A 275 -64.53 4.85 30.66
N VAL A 276 -65.71 4.98 30.07
CA VAL A 276 -65.90 4.86 28.61
C VAL A 276 -66.39 6.18 28.07
N ASN A 277 -65.65 6.74 27.11
CA ASN A 277 -66.08 7.92 26.36
C ASN A 277 -66.57 7.45 24.98
N VAL A 278 -67.86 7.64 24.71
CA VAL A 278 -68.47 7.33 23.42
C VAL A 278 -68.48 8.61 22.58
N LEU A 279 -67.74 8.62 21.48
CA LEU A 279 -67.78 9.71 20.51
C LEU A 279 -68.80 9.36 19.42
N LEU A 280 -69.98 9.99 19.48
CA LEU A 280 -71.01 9.86 18.46
C LEU A 280 -70.78 10.93 17.38
N PHE A 281 -70.56 10.49 16.14
CA PHE A 281 -70.65 11.38 14.99
C PHE A 281 -72.07 11.32 14.44
N SER A 282 -72.74 12.48 14.39
CA SER A 282 -73.91 12.62 13.53
C SER A 282 -73.44 12.55 12.07
N PRO A 283 -74.17 11.85 11.18
CA PRO A 283 -73.94 12.01 9.75
C PRO A 283 -74.15 13.46 9.31
#